data_AF-A0A0F8YMA2-F1
#
_entry.id   AF-A0A0F8YMA2-F1
#
_cell.length_a   1.000
_cell.length_b   1.000
_cell.length_c   1.000
_cell.angle_alpha   90.00
_cell.angle_beta   90.00
_cell.angle_gamma   90.00
#
_symmetry.space_group_name_H-M   'P 1'
#
loop_
_entity.id
_entity.type
_entity.pdbx_description
1 polymer ?
#
loop_
_entity_poly.entity_id
_entity_poly.type
_entity_poly.pdbx_seq_one_letter_code
_entity_poly.pdbx_strand_id
1 'polypeptide(L)' 'MKTFIVLGMHRSATSLVAKGLVEAGVHMGERQLGFHSSNPWGHYEDVDFISMNDQLLDAVGG' A
#
# COMPACT_ATOMS: atom_id res chain seq x y z
N MET A 1 -19.44 4.86 -6.34
CA MET A 1 -18.16 4.92 -5.59
C MET A 1 -17.11 4.25 -6.45
N LYS A 2 -15.90 4.82 -6.58
CA LYS A 2 -14.81 4.24 -7.39
C LYS A 2 -13.79 3.60 -6.45
N THR A 3 -13.38 2.38 -6.76
CA THR A 3 -12.34 1.64 -6.01
C THR A 3 -11.03 1.74 -6.78
N PHE A 4 -9.95 2.08 -6.07
CA PHE A 4 -8.60 2.09 -6.61
C PHE A 4 -7.81 0.95 -5.98
N ILE A 5 -7.10 0.18 -6.80
CA ILE A 5 -6.23 -0.90 -6.35
C ILE A 5 -4.87 -0.66 -7.02
N VAL A 6 -3.81 -0.57 -6.21
CA VAL A 6 -2.43 -0.40 -6.67
C VAL A 6 -1.70 -1.72 -6.44
N LEU A 7 -1.18 -2.32 -7.51
CA LEU A 7 -0.45 -3.59 -7.49
C LEU A 7 0.85 -3.46 -8.28
N GLY A 8 1.88 -4.18 -7.85
CA GLY A 8 3.16 -4.20 -8.53
C GLY A 8 4.14 -5.14 -7.84
N MET A 9 5.13 -5.64 -8.59
CA MET A 9 6.15 -6.57 -8.06
C MET A 9 7.14 -5.89 -7.09
N HIS A 10 7.32 -4.58 -7.21
CA HIS A 10 8.24 -3.81 -6.36
C HIS A 10 7.48 -2.82 -5.48
N ARG A 11 7.70 -2.91 -4.17
CA ARG A 11 7.07 -2.04 -3.17
C ARG A 11 7.36 -0.55 -3.41
N SER A 12 8.55 -0.21 -3.92
CA SER A 12 8.92 1.19 -4.18
C SER A 12 8.05 1.87 -5.24
N ALA A 13 7.67 1.14 -6.30
CA ALA A 13 6.81 1.68 -7.35
C ALA A 13 5.36 1.80 -6.88
N THR A 14 4.86 0.82 -6.13
CA THR A 14 3.49 0.87 -5.58
C THR A 14 3.35 1.98 -4.55
N SER A 15 4.36 2.20 -3.70
CA SER A 15 4.37 3.32 -2.75
C SER A 15 4.38 4.69 -3.44
N LEU A 16 5.11 4.86 -4.55
CA LEU A 16 5.09 6.11 -5.34
C LEU A 16 3.69 6.39 -5.92
N VAL A 17 3.05 5.39 -6.50
CA VAL A 17 1.71 5.53 -7.08
C VAL A 17 0.68 5.81 -5.97
N ALA A 18 0.74 5.09 -4.85
CA ALA A 18 -0.13 5.30 -3.70
C ALA A 18 -0.01 6.73 -3.15
N LYS A 19 1.22 7.26 -3.04
CA LYS A 19 1.47 8.65 -2.65
C LYS A 19 0.76 9.64 -3.58
N GLY A 20 0.90 9.49 -4.89
CA GLY A 20 0.26 10.38 -5.87
C GLY A 20 -1.28 10.35 -5.79
N LEU A 21 -1.87 9.18 -5.50
CA LEU A 21 -3.32 9.06 -5.29
C LEU A 21 -3.78 9.78 -4.01
N VAL A 22 -3.04 9.65 -2.91
CA VAL A 22 -3.31 10.40 -1.68
C VAL A 22 -3.21 11.90 -1.91
N GLU A 23 -2.16 12.37 -2.60
CA GLU A 23 -2.00 13.79 -2.97
C GLU A 23 -3.12 14.31 -3.88
N ALA A 24 -3.72 13.43 -4.69
CA ALA A 24 -4.90 13.73 -5.50
C ALA A 24 -6.24 13.67 -4.73
N GLY A 25 -6.22 13.41 -3.42
CA GLY A 25 -7.40 13.35 -2.56
C GLY A 25 -8.12 11.99 -2.55
N VAL A 26 -7.48 10.94 -3.07
CA VAL A 26 -8.02 9.58 -2.97
C VAL A 26 -7.80 9.04 -1.57
N HIS A 27 -8.87 8.54 -0.96
CA HIS A 27 -8.80 7.86 0.33
C HIS A 27 -8.20 6.45 0.16
N MET A 28 -6.96 6.26 0.63
CA MET A 28 -6.19 5.02 0.45
C MET A 28 -6.22 4.08 1.67
N GLY A 29 -7.09 4.34 2.64
CA GLY A 29 -7.23 3.53 3.84
C GLY A 29 -7.18 4.34 5.12
N GLU A 30 -7.70 3.77 6.21
CA GLU A 30 -7.79 4.41 7.53
C GLU A 30 -6.54 4.16 8.37
N ARG A 31 -5.86 3.02 8.13
CA ARG A 31 -4.69 2.59 8.88
C ARG A 31 -3.50 2.46 7.96
N GLN A 32 -2.80 3.57 7.78
CA GLN A 32 -1.58 3.59 6.97
C GLN A 32 -0.42 2.97 7.76
N LEU A 33 0.45 2.22 7.06
CA LEU A 33 1.64 1.60 7.65
C LEU A 33 2.60 2.67 8.25
N GLY A 34 2.54 3.91 7.76
CA GLY A 34 3.21 5.05 8.37
C GLY A 34 4.72 5.10 8.08
N PHE A 35 5.45 5.87 8.88
CA PHE A 35 6.90 6.08 8.70
C PHE A 35 7.70 4.78 8.80
N HIS A 36 8.65 4.58 7.89
CA HIS A 36 9.64 3.50 7.98
C HIS A 36 11.04 4.06 7.71
N SER A 37 12.08 3.45 8.29
CA SER A 37 13.47 3.91 8.11
C SER A 37 13.92 3.91 6.64
N SER A 38 13.36 3.01 5.83
CA SER A 38 13.60 2.96 4.37
C SER A 38 12.68 3.87 3.55
N ASN A 39 11.67 4.48 4.17
CA ASN A 39 10.74 5.42 3.53
C ASN A 39 10.41 6.57 4.50
N PRO A 40 11.23 7.65 4.49
CA PRO A 40 11.10 8.76 5.43
C PRO A 40 9.79 9.54 5.33
N TRP A 41 9.06 9.41 4.21
CA TRP A 41 7.75 10.04 4.00
C TRP A 41 6.59 9.14 4.40
N GLY A 42 6.89 7.92 4.82
CA GLY A 42 5.91 6.93 5.21
C GLY A 42 5.25 6.21 4.05
N HIS A 43 4.73 5.04 4.38
CA HIS A 43 3.95 4.18 3.51
C HIS A 43 2.47 4.60 3.57
N TYR A 44 1.85 4.69 2.39
CA TYR A 44 0.48 5.16 2.21
C TYR A 44 -0.50 3.98 2.02
N GLU A 45 0.02 2.76 2.05
CA GLU A 45 -0.74 1.53 1.96
C GLU A 45 -1.49 1.22 3.27
N ASP A 46 -2.72 0.72 3.14
CA ASP A 46 -3.51 0.24 4.28
C ASP A 46 -2.92 -1.07 4.84
N VAL A 47 -2.66 -1.10 6.15
CA VAL A 47 -2.09 -2.22 6.88
C VAL A 47 -2.94 -3.49 6.72
N ASP A 48 -4.26 -3.36 6.63
CA ASP A 48 -5.15 -4.52 6.46
C ASP A 48 -4.97 -5.17 5.10
N PHE A 49 -4.77 -4.37 4.06
CA PHE A 49 -4.50 -4.87 2.72
C PHE A 49 -3.11 -5.51 2.61
N ILE A 50 -2.11 -4.94 3.28
CA ILE A 50 -0.78 -5.56 3.36
C ILE A 50 -0.87 -6.92 4.05
N SER A 51 -1.52 -7.00 5.21
CA SER A 51 -1.65 -8.25 5.96
C SER A 51 -2.40 -9.31 5.15
N MET A 52 -3.47 -8.91 4.45
CA MET A 52 -4.21 -9.81 3.56
C MET A 52 -3.35 -10.30 2.38
N ASN A 53 -2.54 -9.42 1.79
CA ASN A 53 -1.61 -9.80 0.72
C ASN A 53 -0.57 -10.81 1.21
N ASP A 54 0.00 -10.60 2.39
CA ASP A 54 0.98 -11.52 2.98
C ASP A 54 0.34 -12.88 3.28
N GLN A 55 -0.87 -12.92 3.84
CA GLN A 55 -1.62 -14.15 4.06
C GLN A 55 -1.92 -14.91 2.76
N LEU A 56 -2.27 -14.20 1.69
CA LEU A 56 -2.53 -14.79 0.39
C LEU A 56 -1.25 -15.42 -0.19
N LEU A 57 -0.14 -14.69 -0.10
CA LEU A 57 1.16 -15.14 -0.61
C LEU A 57 1.63 -16.41 0.11
N ASP A 58 1.50 -16.44 1.45
CA ASP A 58 1.81 -17.61 2.27
C ASP A 58 0.92 -18.81 1.90
N ALA A 59 -0.37 -18.58 1.64
CA ALA A 59 -1.31 -19.64 1.27
C ALA A 59 -1.03 -20.26 -0.11
N VAL A 60 -0.40 -19.52 -1.02
CA VAL A 60 -0.07 -20.01 -2.38
C VAL A 60 1.38 -20.47 -2.55
N GLY A 61 2.18 -20.43 -1.48
CA GLY A 61 3.52 -21.02 -1.46
C GLY A 61 4.70 -20.10 -1.73
N GLY A 62 4.50 -18.77 -1.72
CA GLY A 62 5.58 -17.77 -1.79
C GLY A 62 6.23 -17.59 -3.16
#